data_AF-A0AAE7NXV2-F1
#
_entry.id   AF-A0AAE7NXV2-F1
#
_cell.length_a   1.000
_cell.length_b   1.000
_cell.length_c   1.000
_cell.angle_alpha   90.00
_cell.angle_beta   90.00
_cell.angle_gamma   90.00
#
_symmetry.space_group_name_H-M   'P 1'
#
loop_
_entity.id
_entity.type
_entity.pdbx_description
1 polymer ?
#
loop_
_entity_poly.entity_id
_entity_poly.type
_entity_poly.pdbx_seq_one_letter_code
_entity_poly.pdbx_strand_id
1 'polypeptide(L)'
;MIMTCTKVAISAALLSAMALMPTLAQAQFSEPAAYQAAHPDRDVLNGGQLTPAARAALGQQGMPSNAYAAYPSAVAPVVHPRHRRHHQQ
;
A
#
# COMPACT_ATOMS: atom_id res chain seq x y z
N MET A 1 -28.21 55.11 0.10
CA MET A 1 -28.24 54.02 -0.90
C MET A 1 -26.96 53.91 -1.75
N ILE A 2 -26.37 54.99 -2.26
CA ILE A 2 -25.20 54.89 -3.17
C ILE A 2 -23.94 54.32 -2.48
N MET A 3 -23.64 54.73 -1.24
CA MET A 3 -22.49 54.20 -0.47
C MET A 3 -22.61 52.71 -0.11
N THR A 4 -23.83 52.20 0.07
CA THR A 4 -24.05 50.78 0.38
C THR A 4 -23.87 49.91 -0.86
N CYS A 5 -24.38 50.36 -2.02
CA CYS A 5 -24.20 49.65 -3.30
C CYS A 5 -22.73 49.58 -3.72
N THR A 6 -21.96 50.65 -3.55
CA THR A 6 -20.52 50.68 -3.88
C THR A 6 -19.71 49.75 -2.99
N LYS A 7 -19.97 49.73 -1.67
CA LYS A 7 -19.32 48.78 -0.74
C LYS A 7 -19.62 47.32 -1.09
N VAL A 8 -20.87 47.01 -1.47
CA VAL A 8 -21.28 45.67 -1.90
C VAL A 8 -20.57 45.26 -3.20
N ALA A 9 -20.49 46.16 -4.18
CA ALA A 9 -19.79 45.89 -5.44
C ALA A 9 -18.29 45.63 -5.21
N ILE A 10 -17.64 46.42 -4.35
CA ILE A 10 -16.22 46.23 -4.00
C ILE A 10 -16.02 44.89 -3.29
N SER A 11 -16.87 44.55 -2.31
CA SER A 11 -16.77 43.26 -1.61
C SER A 11 -17.01 42.08 -2.54
N ALA A 12 -17.96 42.18 -3.48
CA ALA A 12 -18.23 41.14 -4.45
C ALA A 12 -17.06 40.95 -5.42
N ALA A 13 -16.47 42.05 -5.90
CA ALA A 13 -15.29 42.01 -6.76
C ALA A 13 -14.08 41.39 -6.05
N LEU A 14 -13.85 41.73 -4.77
CA LEU A 14 -12.78 41.14 -3.97
C LEU A 14 -12.99 39.64 -3.76
N LEU A 15 -14.23 39.22 -3.44
CA LEU A 15 -14.58 37.82 -3.22
C LEU A 15 -14.46 36.99 -4.52
N SER A 16 -14.88 37.56 -5.66
CA SER A 16 -14.68 36.93 -6.98
C SER A 16 -13.20 36.82 -7.34
N ALA A 17 -12.37 37.82 -7.01
CA ALA A 17 -10.92 37.74 -7.24
C ALA A 17 -10.25 36.64 -6.39
N MET A 18 -10.73 36.40 -5.17
CA MET A 18 -10.25 35.29 -4.33
C MET A 18 -10.76 33.92 -4.81
N ALA A 19 -11.95 33.85 -5.39
CA ALA A 19 -12.49 32.61 -5.96
C ALA A 19 -11.76 32.18 -7.25
N LEU A 20 -11.03 33.09 -7.89
CA LEU A 20 -10.20 32.80 -9.05
C LEU A 20 -8.81 32.25 -8.69
N MET A 21 -8.49 32.00 -7.41
CA MET A 21 -7.23 31.33 -7.06
C MET A 21 -7.19 29.96 -7.73
N PRO A 22 -6.35 29.77 -8.76
CA PRO A 22 -6.17 28.45 -9.30
C PRO A 22 -5.28 27.74 -8.26
N THR A 23 -5.80 26.67 -7.67
CA THR A 23 -5.07 25.78 -6.77
C THR A 23 -3.97 25.02 -7.52
N LEU A 24 -3.08 25.73 -8.21
CA LEU A 24 -1.93 25.21 -8.98
C LEU A 24 -0.80 24.71 -8.07
N ALA A 25 -1.13 24.27 -6.85
CA ALA A 25 -0.26 23.43 -6.02
C ALA A 25 -0.65 21.95 -6.13
N GLN A 26 -1.57 21.60 -7.02
CA GLN A 26 -1.76 20.23 -7.48
C GLN A 26 -1.00 20.13 -8.80
N ALA A 27 0.33 20.21 -8.75
CA ALA A 27 1.15 19.71 -9.84
C ALA A 27 0.67 18.28 -10.06
N GLN A 28 -0.02 18.08 -11.17
CA GLN A 28 -0.64 16.84 -11.56
C GLN A 28 0.51 15.82 -11.60
N PHE A 29 0.66 15.00 -10.56
CA PHE A 29 1.50 13.82 -10.59
C PHE A 29 0.82 12.81 -11.55
N SER A 30 0.78 13.16 -12.84
CA SER A 30 0.18 12.38 -13.92
C SER A 30 1.08 11.24 -14.37
N GLU A 31 2.25 11.09 -13.76
CA GLU A 31 3.24 10.10 -14.15
C GLU A 31 3.61 9.24 -12.93
N PRO A 32 3.07 8.01 -12.79
CA PRO A 32 3.56 7.06 -11.81
C PRO A 32 5.08 6.82 -11.95
N ALA A 33 5.67 7.07 -13.14
CA ALA A 33 7.12 7.00 -13.36
C ALA A 33 7.88 8.16 -12.66
N ALA A 34 7.37 9.39 -12.69
CA ALA A 34 8.04 10.54 -12.07
C ALA A 34 8.02 10.46 -10.54
N TYR A 35 6.91 9.99 -9.95
CA TYR A 35 6.83 9.76 -8.51
C TYR A 35 7.77 8.62 -8.07
N GLN A 36 7.93 7.56 -8.88
CA GLN A 36 8.91 6.50 -8.61
C GLN A 36 10.36 6.98 -8.67
N ALA A 37 10.69 7.89 -9.59
CA ALA A 37 12.03 8.45 -9.67
C ALA A 37 12.39 9.28 -8.42
N ALA A 38 11.41 10.00 -7.86
CA ALA A 38 11.59 10.77 -6.62
C ALA A 38 11.53 9.90 -5.35
N HIS A 39 10.84 8.76 -5.41
CA HIS A 39 10.64 7.86 -4.27
C HIS A 39 10.96 6.40 -4.68
N PRO A 40 12.24 6.05 -4.89
CA PRO A 40 12.65 4.69 -5.28
C PRO A 40 12.35 3.65 -4.19
N ASP A 41 12.10 4.11 -2.97
CA ASP A 41 11.75 3.29 -1.81
C ASP A 41 10.26 2.92 -1.81
N ARG A 42 9.45 3.52 -2.70
CA ARG A 42 7.99 3.42 -2.72
C ARG A 42 7.50 2.79 -4.02
N ASP A 43 6.78 1.70 -3.89
CA ASP A 43 6.16 0.97 -5.00
C ASP A 43 4.77 1.53 -5.31
N VAL A 44 4.70 2.39 -6.34
CA VAL A 44 3.45 3.04 -6.76
C VAL A 44 2.41 2.05 -7.29
N LEU A 45 2.82 0.90 -7.83
CA LEU A 45 1.89 -0.11 -8.34
C LEU A 45 1.17 -0.83 -7.19
N ASN A 46 1.82 -0.89 -6.02
CA ASN A 46 1.27 -1.45 -4.80
C ASN A 46 0.81 -0.37 -3.81
N GLY A 47 0.35 0.79 -4.32
CA GLY A 47 -0.24 1.84 -3.49
C GLY A 47 0.76 2.65 -2.66
N GLY A 48 2.01 2.71 -3.08
CA GLY A 48 3.08 3.42 -2.36
C GLY A 48 3.63 2.63 -1.16
N GLN A 49 3.48 1.31 -1.15
CA GLN A 49 4.12 0.47 -0.13
C GLN A 49 5.64 0.51 -0.27
N LEU A 50 6.36 0.19 0.81
CA LEU A 50 7.82 0.10 0.74
C LEU A 50 8.25 -1.00 -0.23
N THR A 51 9.22 -0.69 -1.10
CA THR A 51 9.84 -1.68 -1.98
C THR A 51 10.51 -2.78 -1.15
N PRO A 52 10.68 -3.99 -1.70
CA PRO A 52 11.37 -5.08 -0.99
C PRO A 52 12.76 -4.70 -0.51
N ALA A 53 13.51 -3.90 -1.28
CA ALA A 53 14.83 -3.39 -0.93
C ALA A 53 14.78 -2.36 0.20
N ALA A 54 13.85 -1.40 0.16
CA ALA A 54 13.67 -0.43 1.23
C ALA A 54 13.19 -1.07 2.54
N ARG A 55 12.29 -2.06 2.44
CA ARG A 55 11.87 -2.88 3.57
C ARG A 55 13.04 -3.68 4.16
N ALA A 56 13.99 -4.10 3.32
CA ALA A 56 15.24 -4.74 3.76
C ALA A 56 16.15 -3.81 4.54
N ALA A 57 16.37 -2.61 4.01
CA ALA A 57 17.17 -1.58 4.66
C ALA A 57 16.61 -1.19 6.04
N LEU A 58 15.29 -1.24 6.22
CA LEU A 58 14.61 -0.95 7.48
C LEU A 58 14.55 -2.15 8.45
N GLY A 59 15.11 -3.31 8.09
CA GLY A 59 15.00 -4.53 8.91
C GLY A 59 13.56 -5.05 9.04
N GLN A 60 12.65 -4.56 8.20
CA GLN A 60 11.24 -4.93 8.15
C GLN A 60 11.02 -6.10 7.16
N GLN A 61 12.08 -6.74 6.66
CA GLN A 61 11.91 -8.03 6.00
C GLN A 61 11.30 -8.93 7.06
N GLY A 62 10.02 -9.27 6.89
CA GLY A 62 9.45 -10.39 7.61
C GLY A 62 10.46 -11.50 7.47
N MET A 63 11.02 -11.94 8.60
CA MET A 63 11.92 -13.08 8.67
C MET A 63 11.36 -14.11 7.68
N PRO A 64 12.15 -14.66 6.75
CA PRO A 64 11.70 -15.82 6.01
C PRO A 64 11.53 -16.91 7.08
N SER A 65 10.35 -16.95 7.70
CA SER A 65 9.89 -18.11 8.43
C SER A 65 9.98 -19.18 7.37
N ASN A 66 10.92 -20.10 7.57
CA ASN A 66 11.20 -21.17 6.65
C ASN A 66 9.85 -21.74 6.19
N ALA A 67 9.42 -21.42 4.97
CA ALA A 67 8.07 -21.75 4.51
C ALA A 67 7.87 -23.28 4.53
N TYR A 68 9.00 -24.00 4.45
CA TYR A 68 9.10 -25.43 4.62
C TYR A 68 8.91 -25.92 6.07
N ALA A 69 9.28 -25.11 7.07
CA ALA A 69 9.04 -25.41 8.49
C ALA A 69 7.59 -25.15 8.93
N ALA A 70 6.85 -24.33 8.19
CA ALA A 70 5.41 -24.13 8.39
C ALA A 70 4.55 -25.27 7.79
N TYR A 71 5.18 -26.18 7.02
CA TYR A 71 4.50 -27.36 6.55
C TYR A 71 4.25 -28.29 7.75
N PRO A 72 3.00 -28.66 8.05
CA PRO A 72 2.75 -29.66 9.08
C PRO A 72 3.45 -30.95 8.66
N SER A 73 4.36 -31.44 9.52
CA SER A 73 5.00 -32.73 9.34
C SER A 73 3.89 -33.75 9.11
N ALA A 74 3.83 -34.33 7.91
CA ALA A 74 2.90 -35.41 7.62
C ALA A 74 3.12 -36.48 8.69
N VAL A 75 2.09 -36.66 9.52
CA VAL A 75 2.07 -37.66 10.58
C VAL A 75 2.56 -38.97 9.97
N ALA A 76 3.64 -39.52 10.52
CA ALA A 76 4.17 -40.80 10.09
C ALA A 76 3.00 -41.80 10.01
N PRO A 77 2.79 -42.49 8.88
CA PRO A 77 1.66 -43.41 8.77
C PRO A 77 1.77 -44.43 9.90
N VAL A 78 0.73 -44.49 10.74
CA VAL A 78 0.60 -45.52 11.77
C VAL A 78 0.54 -46.87 11.06
N VAL A 79 1.67 -47.58 11.08
CA VAL A 79 1.75 -48.97 10.63
C VAL A 79 0.98 -49.80 11.64
N HIS A 80 -0.25 -50.16 11.29
CA HIS A 80 -1.03 -51.11 12.07
C HIS A 80 -0.42 -52.50 11.89
N PRO A 81 0.01 -53.18 12.97
CA PRO A 81 0.47 -54.56 12.85
C PRO A 81 -0.72 -55.42 12.45
N ARG A 82 -0.74 -55.85 11.18
CA ARG A 82 -1.72 -56.80 10.68
C ARG A 82 -1.37 -58.15 11.31
N HIS A 83 -2.20 -58.59 12.26
CA HIS A 83 -2.09 -59.91 12.89
C HIS A 83 -1.98 -60.99 11.81
N ARG A 84 -0.77 -61.54 11.68
CA ARG A 84 -0.43 -62.68 10.83
C ARG A 84 -1.10 -63.90 11.46
N ARG A 85 -2.32 -64.22 11.04
CA ARG A 85 -2.98 -65.47 11.42
C ARG A 85 -2.13 -66.62 10.89
N HIS A 86 -1.59 -67.38 11.83
CA HIS A 86 -0.90 -68.63 11.60
C HIS A 86 -1.85 -69.60 10.88
N HIS A 87 -1.63 -69.83 9.59
CA HIS A 87 -2.03 -71.09 8.98
C HIS A 87 -0.94 -72.11 9.30
N GLN A 88 -1.17 -72.86 10.38
CA GLN A 88 -0.59 -74.17 10.55
C GLN A 88 -1.28 -75.10 9.54
N GLN A 89 -0.49 -75.67 8.63
CA GLN A 89 -0.76 -76.93 7.96
C GLN A 89 0.29 -77.92 8.44
#